data_AF-A0A537EP71-F1
#
_entry.id   AF-A0A537EP71-F1
#
_cell.length_a   1.000
_cell.length_b   1.000
_cell.length_c   1.000
_cell.angle_alpha   90.00
_cell.angle_beta   90.00
_cell.angle_gamma   90.00
#
_symmetry.space_group_name_H-M   'P 1'
#
loop_
_entity.id
_entity.type
_entity.pdbx_description
1 polymer ?
#
loop_
_entity_poly.entity_id
_entity_poly.type
_entity_poly.pdbx_seq_one_letter_code
_entity_poly.pdbx_strand_id
1 'polypeptide(L)'
;MAVPEVQAAEIRVSARKNHDYYAWIVFLSEGPITWRSIPPKTAGEDPKSVGRAYRIVQLVSEIYDTILVEEVTLGNEGCCKKVSGVSEVDLDGFTKAFGFVGEISGFTFVKWESPTSFRFRFREREFVAAGLGRSSLTISEASAPTR
;
A
#
# COMPACT_ATOMS: atom_id res chain seq x y z
N MET A 1 26.81 0.86 24.73
CA MET A 1 26.03 0.01 23.81
C MET A 1 25.21 0.93 22.94
N ALA A 2 25.52 1.00 21.64
CA ALA A 2 24.71 1.76 20.70
C ALA A 2 23.45 0.96 20.38
N VAL A 3 22.28 1.57 20.49
CA VAL A 3 21.03 1.00 19.98
C VAL A 3 21.18 0.94 18.46
N PRO A 4 21.01 -0.22 17.79
CA PRO A 4 21.06 -0.26 16.34
C PRO A 4 19.93 0.62 15.80
N GLU A 5 20.32 1.63 15.03
CA GLU A 5 19.39 2.52 14.35
C GLU A 5 18.59 1.68 13.35
N VAL A 6 17.26 1.66 13.50
CA VAL A 6 16.38 0.93 12.58
C VAL A 6 16.51 1.61 11.22
N GLN A 7 17.06 0.89 10.24
CA GLN A 7 17.22 1.42 8.89
C GLN A 7 15.84 1.74 8.31
N ALA A 8 15.64 3.01 7.95
CA ALA A 8 14.43 3.50 7.29
C ALA A 8 14.82 4.25 6.01
N ALA A 9 14.01 4.11 4.96
CA ALA A 9 14.21 4.73 3.66
C ALA A 9 12.92 5.30 3.11
N GLU A 10 13.03 6.44 2.43
CA GLU A 10 11.93 7.03 1.67
C GLU A 10 11.92 6.46 0.24
N ILE A 11 10.90 5.68 -0.07
CA ILE A 11 10.71 5.02 -1.36
C ILE A 11 9.65 5.77 -2.15
N ARG A 12 10.00 6.22 -3.36
CA ARG A 12 9.07 6.98 -4.19
C ARG A 12 7.93 6.09 -4.67
N VAL A 13 6.78 6.72 -4.89
CA VAL A 13 5.70 6.12 -5.66
C VAL A 13 5.39 6.99 -6.87
N SER A 14 5.04 6.35 -7.99
CA SER A 14 4.72 7.04 -9.24
C SER A 14 3.27 6.79 -9.64
N ALA A 15 2.57 7.85 -10.04
CA ALA A 15 1.18 7.71 -10.48
C ALA A 15 1.11 6.90 -11.78
N ARG A 16 0.29 5.85 -11.80
CA ARG A 16 0.06 5.03 -13.00
C ARG A 16 -1.19 5.53 -13.71
N LYS A 17 -1.07 5.84 -15.00
CA LYS A 17 -2.17 6.45 -15.78
C LYS A 17 -3.24 5.47 -16.27
N ASN A 18 -2.97 4.16 -16.23
CA ASN A 18 -3.88 3.13 -16.73
C ASN A 18 -4.49 2.35 -15.56
N HIS A 19 -5.80 2.49 -15.36
CA HIS A 19 -6.51 2.01 -14.17
C HIS A 19 -7.39 0.78 -14.42
N ASP A 20 -7.60 0.40 -15.70
CA ASP A 20 -8.77 -0.43 -16.04
C ASP A 20 -8.45 -1.92 -16.24
N TYR A 21 -7.17 -2.29 -16.36
CA TYR A 21 -6.78 -3.70 -16.50
C TYR A 21 -5.34 -3.96 -16.07
N TYR A 22 -5.16 -4.88 -15.13
CA TYR A 22 -3.86 -5.47 -14.83
C TYR A 22 -3.84 -6.91 -15.32
N ALA A 23 -3.00 -7.17 -16.32
CA ALA A 23 -2.61 -8.55 -16.60
C ALA A 23 -1.78 -9.08 -15.41
N TRP A 24 -1.95 -10.36 -15.10
CA TRP A 24 -1.09 -11.10 -14.13
C TRP A 24 -1.11 -10.61 -12.68
N ILE A 25 -2.28 -10.24 -12.15
CA ILE A 25 -2.46 -10.08 -10.71
C ILE A 25 -2.23 -11.44 -10.02
N VAL A 26 -1.27 -11.50 -9.11
CA VAL A 26 -1.02 -12.70 -8.29
C VAL A 26 -1.49 -12.53 -6.85
N PHE A 27 -1.59 -11.29 -6.37
CA PHE A 27 -2.05 -11.00 -5.03
C PHE A 27 -2.76 -9.65 -4.97
N LEU A 28 -3.80 -9.59 -4.13
CA LEU A 28 -4.55 -8.38 -3.85
C LEU A 28 -5.07 -8.42 -2.41
N SER A 29 -4.81 -7.35 -1.66
CA SER A 29 -5.29 -7.19 -0.29
C SER A 29 -5.81 -5.79 -0.07
N GLU A 30 -7.02 -5.67 0.47
CA GLU A 30 -7.63 -4.39 0.82
C GLU A 30 -7.47 -4.11 2.31
N GLY A 31 -7.09 -2.88 2.63
CA GLY A 31 -6.88 -2.41 3.99
C GLY A 31 -8.15 -1.95 4.68
N PRO A 32 -8.03 -1.56 5.96
CA PRO A 32 -9.15 -1.04 6.72
C PRO A 32 -9.78 0.19 6.06
N ILE A 33 -11.11 0.23 6.02
CA ILE A 33 -11.87 1.37 5.47
C ILE A 33 -11.98 2.46 6.53
N THR A 34 -11.61 3.69 6.16
CA THR A 34 -11.89 4.88 6.94
C THR A 34 -13.17 5.54 6.40
N TRP A 35 -14.18 5.67 7.27
CA TRP A 35 -15.46 6.29 6.91
C TRP A 35 -15.50 7.75 7.33
N ARG A 36 -16.00 8.60 6.43
CA ARG A 36 -16.31 10.00 6.72
C ARG A 36 -17.77 10.29 6.42
N SER A 37 -18.48 10.80 7.42
CA SER A 37 -19.84 11.33 7.24
C SER A 37 -19.80 12.70 6.58
N ILE A 38 -20.67 12.89 5.61
CA ILE A 38 -20.92 14.12 4.87
C ILE A 38 -22.32 14.57 5.26
N PRO A 39 -22.46 15.76 5.88
CA PRO A 39 -23.76 16.26 6.28
C PRO A 39 -24.65 16.49 5.04
N PRO A 40 -25.98 16.34 5.18
CA PRO A 40 -26.92 16.58 4.10
C PRO A 40 -26.87 18.03 3.64
N LYS A 41 -27.08 18.26 2.33
CA LYS A 41 -27.04 19.61 1.76
C LYS A 41 -28.39 20.32 1.87
N THR A 42 -29.46 19.55 2.00
CA THR A 42 -30.84 20.06 2.11
C THR A 42 -31.59 19.37 3.24
N ALA A 43 -32.60 20.05 3.79
CA ALA A 43 -33.45 19.50 4.84
C ALA A 43 -34.26 18.31 4.29
N GLY A 44 -34.16 17.15 4.94
CA GLY A 44 -34.84 15.91 4.53
C GLY A 44 -33.96 14.91 3.78
N GLU A 45 -32.69 15.24 3.48
CA GLU A 45 -31.72 14.26 2.99
C GLU A 45 -31.05 13.51 4.14
N ASP A 46 -30.82 12.21 3.95
CA ASP A 46 -29.97 11.43 4.83
C ASP A 46 -28.49 11.82 4.69
N PRO A 47 -27.72 11.81 5.79
CA PRO A 47 -26.27 12.00 5.73
C PRO A 47 -25.63 10.94 4.84
N LYS A 48 -24.70 11.37 3.99
CA LYS A 48 -23.92 10.47 3.14
C LYS A 48 -22.66 10.06 3.87
N SER A 49 -22.13 8.90 3.55
CA SER A 49 -20.83 8.42 4.01
C SER A 49 -19.97 8.08 2.81
N VAL A 50 -18.70 8.46 2.90
CA VAL A 50 -17.69 8.07 1.91
C VAL A 50 -16.64 7.27 2.65
N GLY A 51 -16.46 6.03 2.21
CA GLY A 51 -15.39 5.15 2.65
C GLY A 51 -14.14 5.38 1.81
N ARG A 52 -12.97 5.33 2.44
CA ARG A 52 -11.67 5.32 1.77
C ARG A 52 -10.84 4.17 2.31
N ALA A 53 -10.24 3.39 1.42
CA ALA A 53 -9.29 2.34 1.75
C ALA A 53 -8.12 2.37 0.76
N TYR A 54 -7.03 1.71 1.15
CA TYR A 54 -5.96 1.38 0.20
C TYR A 54 -5.96 -0.11 -0.08
N ARG A 55 -5.50 -0.46 -1.27
CA ARG A 55 -5.35 -1.85 -1.72
C ARG A 55 -3.94 -2.06 -2.23
N ILE A 56 -3.29 -3.12 -1.77
CA ILE A 56 -2.00 -3.57 -2.32
C ILE A 56 -2.30 -4.59 -3.40
N VAL A 57 -1.71 -4.38 -4.57
CA VAL A 57 -1.78 -5.31 -5.70
C VAL A 57 -0.36 -5.69 -6.09
N GLN A 58 -0.10 -6.99 -6.15
CA GLN A 58 1.13 -7.54 -6.70
C GLN A 58 0.82 -8.09 -8.08
N LEU A 59 1.58 -7.60 -9.07
CA LEU A 59 1.63 -8.16 -10.40
C LEU A 59 2.94 -8.91 -10.56
N VAL A 60 2.92 -10.00 -11.32
CA VAL A 60 4.14 -10.68 -11.76
C VAL A 60 4.26 -10.52 -13.26
N SER A 61 5.32 -9.84 -13.70
CA SER A 61 5.70 -9.78 -15.11
C SER A 61 6.98 -10.59 -15.29
N GLU A 62 6.85 -11.83 -15.76
CA GLU A 62 7.96 -12.78 -15.93
C GLU A 62 8.72 -13.03 -14.62
N ILE A 63 9.83 -12.33 -14.39
CA ILE A 63 10.73 -12.47 -13.23
C ILE A 63 10.68 -11.27 -12.27
N TYR A 64 9.84 -10.26 -12.55
CA TYR A 64 9.78 -9.03 -11.76
C TYR A 64 8.42 -8.88 -11.08
N ASP A 65 8.47 -8.64 -9.76
CA ASP A 65 7.30 -8.17 -9.01
C ASP A 65 7.05 -6.70 -9.37
N THR A 66 5.78 -6.33 -9.53
CA THR A 66 5.34 -4.92 -9.53
C THR A 66 4.35 -4.75 -8.41
N ILE A 67 4.62 -3.79 -7.51
CA ILE A 67 3.73 -3.49 -6.40
C ILE A 67 3.00 -2.19 -6.68
N LEU A 68 1.67 -2.28 -6.71
CA LEU A 68 0.78 -1.14 -6.81
C LEU A 68 0.08 -0.91 -5.48
N VAL A 69 -0.11 0.36 -5.16
CA VAL A 69 -0.99 0.85 -4.11
C VAL A 69 -2.13 1.58 -4.81
N GLU A 70 -3.33 1.04 -4.68
CA GLU A 70 -4.54 1.70 -5.17
C GLU A 70 -5.25 2.38 -4.02
N GLU A 71 -5.76 3.57 -4.29
CA GLU A 71 -6.74 4.20 -3.44
C GLU A 71 -8.14 3.82 -3.94
N VAL A 72 -8.99 3.38 -3.01
CA VAL A 72 -10.34 2.94 -3.30
C VAL A 72 -11.33 3.79 -2.50
N THR A 73 -12.37 4.25 -3.18
CA THR A 73 -13.48 4.99 -2.59
C THR A 73 -14.75 4.16 -2.61
N LEU A 74 -15.56 4.29 -1.56
CA LEU A 74 -16.84 3.62 -1.40
C LEU A 74 -17.93 4.65 -1.08
N GLY A 75 -19.13 4.46 -1.63
CA GLY A 75 -20.33 5.18 -1.25
C GLY A 75 -20.99 4.58 0.00
N ASN A 76 -22.22 5.05 0.29
CA ASN A 76 -23.02 4.60 1.42
C ASN A 76 -23.06 3.07 1.54
N GLU A 77 -22.87 2.54 2.76
CA GLU A 77 -22.97 1.11 3.05
C GLU A 77 -22.00 0.22 2.23
N GLY A 78 -20.94 0.79 1.67
CA GLY A 78 -19.98 0.06 0.85
C GLY A 78 -20.37 -0.06 -0.63
N CYS A 79 -21.46 0.55 -1.06
CA CYS A 79 -21.85 0.55 -2.48
C CYS A 79 -20.86 1.35 -3.35
N CYS A 80 -20.95 1.19 -4.67
CA CYS A 80 -20.27 2.05 -5.65
C CYS A 80 -18.74 2.14 -5.51
N LYS A 81 -18.09 1.02 -5.18
CA LYS A 81 -16.63 0.91 -5.04
C LYS A 81 -15.92 1.33 -6.33
N LYS A 82 -14.97 2.26 -6.24
CA LYS A 82 -14.19 2.78 -7.38
C LYS A 82 -12.74 2.98 -6.99
N VAL A 83 -11.82 2.61 -7.89
CA VAL A 83 -10.41 3.00 -7.79
C VAL A 83 -10.31 4.49 -8.13
N SER A 84 -9.85 5.30 -7.18
CA SER A 84 -9.70 6.75 -7.36
C SER A 84 -8.26 7.14 -7.72
N GLY A 85 -7.28 6.27 -7.48
CA GLY A 85 -5.89 6.49 -7.87
C GLY A 85 -5.06 5.22 -7.77
N VAL A 86 -3.99 5.16 -8.55
CA VAL A 86 -3.05 4.04 -8.60
C VAL A 86 -1.64 4.60 -8.55
N SER A 87 -0.85 4.08 -7.62
CA SER A 87 0.56 4.42 -7.46
C SER A 87 1.42 3.17 -7.50
N GLU A 88 2.49 3.19 -8.29
CA GLU A 88 3.47 2.12 -8.38
C GLU A 88 4.64 2.40 -7.44
N VAL A 89 5.06 1.39 -6.67
CA VAL A 89 6.18 1.50 -5.73
C VAL A 89 7.50 1.31 -6.46
N ASP A 90 8.46 2.21 -6.23
CA ASP A 90 9.82 2.10 -6.75
C ASP A 90 10.61 0.96 -6.08
N LEU A 91 10.41 -0.27 -6.54
CA LEU A 91 11.09 -1.44 -6.00
C LEU A 91 12.60 -1.42 -6.26
N ASP A 92 13.06 -0.77 -7.32
CA ASP A 92 14.49 -0.55 -7.57
C ASP A 92 15.10 0.37 -6.51
N GLY A 93 14.42 1.46 -6.18
CA GLY A 93 14.81 2.36 -5.09
C GLY A 93 14.82 1.64 -3.75
N PHE A 94 13.81 0.82 -3.47
CA PHE A 94 13.73 -0.01 -2.27
C PHE A 94 14.89 -1.02 -2.17
N THR A 95 15.12 -1.81 -3.23
CA THR A 95 16.16 -2.84 -3.21
C THR A 95 17.55 -2.24 -3.01
N LYS A 96 17.85 -1.11 -3.68
CA LYS A 96 19.09 -0.35 -3.47
C LYS A 96 19.24 0.18 -2.05
N ALA A 97 18.17 0.76 -1.49
CA ALA A 97 18.21 1.34 -0.14
C ALA A 97 18.51 0.31 0.96
N PHE A 98 18.05 -0.94 0.79
CA PHE A 98 18.23 -2.03 1.76
C PHE A 98 19.31 -3.05 1.37
N GLY A 99 20.13 -2.73 0.36
CA GLY A 99 21.30 -3.52 -0.03
C GLY A 99 20.99 -4.86 -0.72
N PHE A 100 19.79 -5.01 -1.30
CA PHE A 100 19.46 -6.21 -2.07
C PHE A 100 20.09 -6.15 -3.47
N VAL A 101 20.74 -7.25 -3.87
CA VAL A 101 21.39 -7.38 -5.18
C VAL A 101 20.66 -8.42 -6.03
N GLY A 102 20.49 -8.15 -7.33
CA GLY A 102 19.91 -9.10 -8.29
C GLY A 102 18.40 -8.96 -8.44
N GLU A 103 17.69 -10.09 -8.46
CA GLU A 103 16.26 -10.18 -8.80
C GLU A 103 15.34 -9.33 -7.89
N ILE A 104 14.27 -8.76 -8.43
CA ILE A 104 13.34 -7.89 -7.69
C ILE A 104 12.10 -8.68 -7.22
N SER A 105 12.10 -10.00 -7.40
CA SER A 105 11.06 -10.89 -6.91
C SER A 105 11.22 -11.21 -5.42
N GLY A 106 10.10 -11.54 -4.78
CA GLY A 106 10.06 -12.03 -3.42
C GLY A 106 9.26 -11.15 -2.47
N PHE A 107 8.44 -10.23 -3.00
CA PHE A 107 7.48 -9.51 -2.18
C PHE A 107 6.38 -10.47 -1.69
N THR A 108 6.06 -10.40 -0.40
CA THR A 108 4.92 -11.11 0.19
C THR A 108 4.24 -10.21 1.19
N PHE A 109 2.97 -9.88 0.93
CA PHE A 109 2.16 -9.17 1.90
C PHE A 109 1.96 -10.01 3.17
N VAL A 110 2.10 -9.38 4.35
CA VAL A 110 1.91 -10.06 5.65
C VAL A 110 0.58 -9.64 6.27
N LYS A 111 0.42 -8.35 6.58
CA LYS A 111 -0.80 -7.80 7.18
C LYS A 111 -0.89 -6.29 7.04
N TRP A 112 -2.09 -5.76 7.21
CA TRP A 112 -2.28 -4.33 7.45
C TRP A 112 -1.93 -4.00 8.90
N GLU A 113 -1.26 -2.86 9.11
CA GLU A 113 -0.97 -2.33 10.45
C GLU A 113 -1.88 -1.15 10.79
N SER A 114 -2.30 -0.40 9.76
CA SER A 114 -3.27 0.70 9.88
C SER A 114 -3.96 0.92 8.52
N PRO A 115 -4.92 1.84 8.42
CA PRO A 115 -5.48 2.24 7.12
C PRO A 115 -4.42 2.74 6.12
N THR A 116 -3.26 3.22 6.59
CA THR A 116 -2.20 3.84 5.74
C THR A 116 -0.83 3.16 5.88
N SER A 117 -0.77 1.97 6.46
CA SER A 117 0.47 1.21 6.60
C SER A 117 0.24 -0.29 6.58
N PHE A 118 1.22 -1.01 6.06
CA PHE A 118 1.19 -2.46 5.98
C PHE A 118 2.57 -3.04 6.22
N ARG A 119 2.56 -4.32 6.58
CA ARG A 119 3.74 -5.14 6.77
C ARG A 119 3.87 -6.10 5.61
N PHE A 120 5.09 -6.27 5.13
CA PHE A 120 5.42 -7.21 4.06
C PHE A 120 6.76 -7.89 4.34
N ARG A 121 7.01 -9.00 3.67
CA ARG A 121 8.29 -9.68 3.63
C ARG A 121 8.91 -9.50 2.27
N PHE A 122 10.23 -9.35 2.24
CA PHE A 122 11.04 -9.36 1.04
C PHE A 122 12.34 -10.12 1.32
N ARG A 123 12.57 -11.22 0.61
CA ARG A 123 13.77 -12.08 0.75
C ARG A 123 14.14 -12.35 2.22
N GLU A 124 13.21 -12.99 2.93
CA GLU A 124 13.31 -13.38 4.35
C GLU A 124 13.30 -12.24 5.38
N ARG A 125 13.45 -10.98 4.96
CA ARG A 125 13.38 -9.81 5.84
C ARG A 125 11.97 -9.22 5.87
N GLU A 126 11.56 -8.76 7.04
CA GLU A 126 10.24 -8.19 7.25
C GLU A 126 10.32 -6.68 7.36
N PHE A 127 9.38 -5.98 6.74
CA PHE A 127 9.36 -4.54 6.58
C PHE A 127 7.99 -3.98 6.90
N VAL A 128 7.97 -2.73 7.33
CA VAL A 128 6.76 -1.93 7.45
C VAL A 128 6.84 -0.80 6.44
N ALA A 129 5.84 -0.69 5.58
CA ALA A 129 5.62 0.47 4.72
C ALA A 129 4.53 1.35 5.34
N ALA A 130 4.83 2.64 5.47
CA ALA A 130 3.91 3.64 6.03
C ALA A 130 3.79 4.85 5.11
N GLY A 131 2.70 5.61 5.28
CA GLY A 131 2.46 6.85 4.55
C GLY A 131 1.74 6.67 3.22
N LEU A 132 0.91 5.63 3.07
CA LEU A 132 0.08 5.47 1.88
C LEU A 132 -0.77 6.73 1.60
N GLY A 133 -0.83 7.13 0.33
CA GLY A 133 -1.47 8.36 -0.13
C GLY A 133 -0.55 9.57 -0.25
N ARG A 134 0.75 9.40 0.03
CA ARG A 134 1.78 10.43 -0.19
C ARG A 134 2.56 10.13 -1.49
N SER A 135 3.45 11.04 -1.86
CA SER A 135 4.39 10.87 -2.99
C SER A 135 5.54 9.89 -2.71
N SER A 136 5.71 9.48 -1.45
CA SER A 136 6.67 8.47 -1.01
C SER A 136 6.11 7.65 0.14
N LEU A 137 6.64 6.43 0.28
CA LEU A 137 6.43 5.56 1.43
C LEU A 137 7.69 5.58 2.28
N THR A 138 7.52 5.71 3.59
CA THR A 138 8.58 5.40 4.54
C THR A 138 8.59 3.88 4.73
N ILE A 139 9.68 3.23 4.35
CA ILE A 139 9.87 1.79 4.57
C ILE A 139 10.96 1.60 5.61
N SER A 140 10.72 0.75 6.60
CA SER A 140 11.72 0.38 7.61
C SER A 140 11.68 -1.11 7.88
N GLU A 141 12.82 -1.69 8.29
CA GLU A 141 12.83 -3.06 8.78
C GLU A 141 11.99 -3.20 10.04
N ALA A 142 11.18 -4.25 10.09
CA ALA A 142 10.48 -4.62 11.30
C ALA A 142 11.48 -5.19 12.31
N SER A 143 11.52 -4.64 13.52
CA SER A 143 12.24 -5.24 14.63
C SER A 143 11.75 -6.67 14.83
N ALA A 144 12.67 -7.61 15.09
CA ALA A 144 12.32 -8.97 15.46
C ALA A 144 11.31 -8.93 16.63
N PRO A 145 10.26 -9.77 16.64
CA PRO A 145 9.36 -9.83 17.77
C PRO A 145 10.18 -10.20 19.01
N THR A 146 10.22 -9.29 19.99
CA THR A 146 10.74 -9.59 21.32
C THR A 146 9.88 -10.72 21.86
N ARG A 147 10.44 -11.93 21.93
CA ARG A 147 9.80 -13.07 22.59
C ARG A 147 9.84 -12.91 24.09
#